data_AF-A0A254QHM8-F1
#
_entry.id   AF-A0A254QHM8-F1
#
_cell.length_a   1.000
_cell.length_b   1.000
_cell.length_c   1.000
_cell.angle_alpha   90.00
_cell.angle_beta   90.00
_cell.angle_gamma   90.00
#
_symmetry.space_group_name_H-M   'P 1'
#
loop_
_entity.id
_entity.type
_entity.pdbx_description
1 polymer ?
#
loop_
_entity_poly.entity_id
_entity_poly.type
_entity_poly.pdbx_seq_one_letter_code
_entity_poly.pdbx_strand_id
1 'polypeptide(L)'
;MPRIVSVISLALLATAALSQELPRRGALGLQMAPLSADEAKSLGLKAGVKASTILPGLTAEALKLAPNDVLISLNRKAISTTADVTGVLRTMRAGENLIAVVNRGGKTVTLQAA
;
A
#
# COMPACT_ATOMS: atom_id res chain seq x y z
N MET A 1 8.28 -58.43 26.60
CA MET A 1 9.40 -57.82 25.82
C MET A 1 9.28 -58.35 24.39
N PRO A 2 9.47 -57.59 23.29
CA PRO A 2 9.93 -56.20 23.14
C PRO A 2 8.91 -55.24 22.46
N ARG A 3 9.16 -53.94 22.64
CA ARG A 3 8.50 -52.77 22.03
C ARG A 3 9.36 -52.26 20.84
N ILE A 4 9.02 -51.07 20.32
CA ILE A 4 9.72 -50.22 19.33
C ILE A 4 9.33 -50.61 17.88
N VAL A 5 9.01 -49.75 16.90
CA VAL A 5 9.44 -48.37 16.56
C VAL A 5 8.39 -47.70 15.64
N SER A 6 8.29 -46.36 15.74
CA SER A 6 7.86 -45.34 14.76
C SER A 6 6.82 -45.64 13.68
N VAL A 7 5.78 -44.78 13.64
CA VAL A 7 5.70 -43.79 12.56
C VAL A 7 5.27 -42.44 13.16
N ILE A 8 6.26 -41.56 13.26
CA ILE A 8 6.10 -40.11 13.34
C ILE A 8 5.63 -39.68 11.95
N SER A 9 4.46 -39.06 11.84
CA SER A 9 4.26 -38.07 10.79
C SER A 9 3.31 -37.00 11.27
N LEU A 10 3.96 -36.00 11.86
CA LEU A 10 3.48 -34.72 12.28
C LEU A 10 2.81 -34.01 11.09
N ALA A 11 1.48 -33.88 11.10
CA ALA A 11 0.76 -32.99 10.22
C ALA A 11 0.96 -31.55 10.70
N LEU A 12 2.11 -30.95 10.35
CA LEU A 12 2.41 -29.55 10.65
C LEU A 12 2.09 -28.68 9.43
N LEU A 13 1.07 -27.85 9.62
CA LEU A 13 0.79 -26.54 9.02
C LEU A 13 1.17 -26.29 7.56
N ALA A 14 0.12 -26.02 6.79
CA ALA A 14 0.12 -25.27 5.54
C ALA A 14 1.13 -24.11 5.54
N THR A 15 2.23 -24.28 4.81
CA THR A 15 3.12 -23.18 4.42
C THR A 15 3.65 -23.42 3.00
N ALA A 16 2.71 -23.53 2.06
CA ALA A 16 3.01 -23.39 0.64
C ALA A 16 2.38 -22.09 0.12
N ALA A 17 2.84 -20.97 0.68
CA ALA A 17 2.76 -19.66 0.04
C ALA A 17 4.19 -19.16 -0.17
N LEU A 18 5.05 -19.98 -0.78
CA LEU A 18 6.31 -19.50 -1.33
C LEU A 18 6.03 -18.85 -2.68
N SER A 19 6.57 -17.64 -2.80
CA SER A 19 6.97 -17.05 -4.07
C SER A 19 5.82 -16.68 -5.00
N GLN A 20 5.01 -15.70 -4.58
CA GLN A 20 4.75 -14.64 -5.54
C GLN A 20 5.96 -13.71 -5.53
N GLU A 21 6.94 -13.99 -6.39
CA GLU A 21 7.65 -12.91 -7.08
C GLU A 21 6.57 -12.16 -7.87
N LEU A 22 5.75 -11.36 -7.17
CA LEU A 22 4.89 -10.41 -7.79
C LEU A 22 5.83 -9.58 -8.66
N PRO A 23 5.62 -9.49 -9.98
CA PRO A 23 6.31 -8.47 -10.74
C PRO A 23 5.87 -7.15 -10.12
N ARG A 24 6.67 -6.59 -9.20
CA ARG A 24 6.40 -5.33 -8.46
C ARG A 24 6.59 -4.13 -9.40
N ARG A 25 6.10 -4.25 -10.63
CA ARG A 25 6.17 -3.24 -11.68
C ARG A 25 4.98 -2.30 -11.48
N GLY A 26 5.19 -1.26 -10.69
CA GLY A 26 4.47 0.01 -10.84
C GLY A 26 3.02 0.05 -10.36
N ALA A 27 2.61 -0.77 -9.39
CA ALA A 27 1.32 -0.60 -8.73
C ALA A 27 1.55 -0.29 -7.26
N LEU A 28 0.99 0.83 -6.77
CA LEU A 28 1.06 1.15 -5.33
C LEU A 28 0.29 0.12 -4.51
N GLY A 29 -0.57 -0.69 -5.15
CA GLY A 29 -1.40 -1.67 -4.45
C GLY A 29 -2.56 -1.02 -3.75
N LEU A 30 -3.13 0.02 -4.35
CA LEU A 30 -4.37 0.59 -3.90
C LEU A 30 -5.28 0.86 -5.08
N GLN A 31 -6.58 0.58 -4.91
CA GLN A 31 -7.59 1.08 -5.81
C GLN A 31 -7.76 2.56 -5.54
N MET A 32 -7.47 3.36 -6.56
CA MET A 32 -7.56 4.81 -6.50
C MET A 32 -8.88 5.24 -7.14
N ALA A 33 -9.58 6.15 -6.46
CA ALA A 33 -10.69 6.88 -7.04
C ALA A 33 -10.27 8.35 -7.25
N PRO A 34 -10.60 8.96 -8.40
CA PRO A 34 -10.46 10.40 -8.54
C PRO A 34 -11.31 11.09 -7.49
N LEU A 35 -10.74 12.10 -6.83
CA LEU A 35 -11.49 12.92 -5.89
C LEU A 35 -12.35 13.91 -6.69
N SER A 36 -13.65 13.94 -6.42
CA SER A 36 -14.53 14.92 -7.04
C SER A 36 -14.26 16.33 -6.49
N ALA A 37 -14.54 17.38 -7.28
CA ALA A 37 -14.24 18.75 -6.89
C ALA A 37 -14.98 19.18 -5.60
N ASP A 38 -16.19 18.66 -5.39
CA ASP A 38 -16.99 18.90 -4.18
C ASP A 38 -16.40 18.21 -2.94
N GLU A 39 -15.90 16.97 -3.07
CA GLU A 39 -15.18 16.27 -2.00
C GLU A 39 -13.86 16.99 -1.68
N ALA A 40 -13.13 17.42 -2.70
CA ALA A 40 -11.88 18.17 -2.55
C ALA A 40 -12.12 19.47 -1.75
N LYS A 41 -13.13 20.26 -2.14
CA LYS A 41 -13.52 21.49 -1.41
C LYS A 41 -13.91 21.20 0.03
N SER A 42 -14.70 20.15 0.27
CA SER A 42 -15.14 19.77 1.62
C SER A 42 -13.98 19.38 2.53
N LEU A 43 -12.91 18.84 1.96
CA LEU A 43 -11.68 18.45 2.66
C LEU A 43 -10.61 19.57 2.68
N GLY A 44 -10.88 20.74 2.09
CA GLY A 44 -9.92 21.83 1.97
C GLY A 44 -8.75 21.55 1.01
N LEU A 45 -8.92 20.61 0.08
CA LEU A 45 -7.92 20.19 -0.88
C LEU A 45 -8.19 20.77 -2.27
N LYS A 46 -7.12 21.08 -3.01
CA LYS A 46 -7.21 21.53 -4.42
C LYS A 46 -7.30 20.35 -5.40
N ALA A 47 -6.59 19.27 -5.10
CA ALA A 47 -6.54 18.04 -5.87
C ALA A 47 -6.01 16.92 -4.97
N GLY A 48 -6.29 15.68 -5.35
CA GLY A 48 -5.78 14.51 -4.63
C GLY A 48 -6.39 13.23 -5.18
N VAL A 49 -5.81 12.12 -4.73
CA VAL A 49 -6.25 10.78 -5.13
C VAL A 49 -6.81 10.06 -3.91
N LYS A 50 -8.09 9.69 -3.95
CA LYS A 50 -8.72 8.96 -2.84
C LYS A 50 -8.35 7.48 -2.91
N ALA A 51 -7.87 6.92 -1.81
CA ALA A 51 -7.67 5.50 -1.65
C ALA A 51 -9.02 4.83 -1.36
N SER A 52 -9.49 3.99 -2.26
CA SER A 52 -10.73 3.23 -2.09
C SER A 52 -10.47 1.92 -1.34
N THR A 53 -9.43 1.18 -1.77
CA THR A 53 -9.10 -0.15 -1.24
C THR A 53 -7.58 -0.30 -1.19
N ILE A 54 -7.04 -0.86 -0.11
CA ILE A 54 -5.62 -1.26 -0.03
C ILE A 54 -5.51 -2.75 -0.30
N LEU A 55 -4.61 -3.12 -1.21
CA LEU A 55 -4.24 -4.49 -1.47
C LEU A 55 -3.07 -4.88 -0.56
N PRO A 56 -3.12 -6.06 0.07
CA PRO A 56 -2.03 -6.53 0.91
C PRO A 56 -0.80 -6.93 0.08
N GLY A 57 0.38 -6.89 0.70
CA GLY A 57 1.68 -7.24 0.14
C GLY A 57 2.33 -6.15 -0.72
N LEU A 58 1.80 -4.93 -0.72
CA LEU A 58 2.22 -3.84 -1.60
C LEU A 58 2.58 -2.56 -0.83
N THR A 59 3.16 -1.58 -1.54
CA THR A 59 3.69 -0.33 -0.97
C THR A 59 2.63 0.45 -0.16
N ALA A 60 1.36 0.36 -0.54
CA ALA A 60 0.27 1.02 0.16
C ALA A 60 0.07 0.50 1.59
N GLU A 61 0.15 -0.82 1.75
CA GLU A 61 0.07 -1.46 3.05
C GLU A 61 1.33 -1.18 3.87
N ALA A 62 2.51 -1.20 3.24
CA ALA A 62 3.77 -0.84 3.91
C ALA A 62 3.74 0.60 4.47
N LEU A 63 3.07 1.53 3.78
CA LEU A 63 2.82 2.90 4.23
C LEU A 63 1.74 3.02 5.32
N LYS A 64 1.04 1.93 5.66
CA LYS A 64 -0.13 1.95 6.55
C LYS A 64 -1.22 2.93 6.06
N LEU A 65 -1.42 2.99 4.74
CA LEU A 65 -2.55 3.70 4.15
C LEU A 65 -3.86 3.05 4.60
N ALA A 66 -4.89 3.87 4.77
CA ALA A 66 -6.24 3.45 5.12
C ALA A 66 -7.22 3.79 3.98
N PRO A 67 -8.31 3.03 3.83
CA PRO A 67 -9.36 3.39 2.90
C PRO A 67 -9.95 4.75 3.30
N ASN A 68 -10.36 5.53 2.30
CA ASN A 68 -10.75 6.94 2.38
C ASN A 68 -9.61 7.94 2.64
N ASP A 69 -8.35 7.51 2.67
CA ASP A 69 -7.22 8.45 2.67
C ASP A 69 -7.11 9.16 1.33
N VAL A 70 -6.96 10.49 1.34
CA VAL A 70 -6.69 11.25 0.14
C VAL A 70 -5.20 11.54 0.05
N LEU A 71 -4.52 10.94 -0.92
CA LEU A 71 -3.11 11.20 -1.18
C LEU A 71 -2.92 12.59 -1.80
N ILE A 72 -2.12 13.42 -1.12
CA ILE A 72 -1.83 14.81 -1.51
C ILE A 72 -0.40 14.93 -2.05
N SER A 73 0.55 14.23 -1.42
CA SER A 73 1.93 14.20 -1.87
C SER A 73 2.59 12.86 -1.61
N LEU A 74 3.58 12.53 -2.42
CA LEU A 74 4.37 11.32 -2.30
C LEU A 74 5.82 11.61 -2.67
N ASN A 75 6.74 11.26 -1.77
CA ASN A 75 8.17 11.51 -1.83
C ASN A 75 8.52 12.97 -2.22
N ARG A 76 7.91 13.94 -1.51
CA ARG A 76 8.01 15.39 -1.77
C ARG A 76 7.47 15.86 -3.13
N LYS A 77 6.81 14.99 -3.89
CA LYS A 77 6.12 15.35 -5.13
C LYS A 77 4.62 15.50 -4.89
N ALA A 78 4.03 16.59 -5.35
CA ALA A 78 2.58 16.75 -5.31
C ALA A 78 1.90 15.72 -6.21
N ILE A 79 0.85 15.09 -5.70
CA ILE A 79 0.09 14.06 -6.39
C ILE A 79 -1.33 14.59 -6.63
N SER A 80 -1.69 14.69 -7.90
CA SER A 80 -3.04 15.08 -8.31
C SER A 80 -3.78 13.93 -8.99
N THR A 81 -3.04 13.01 -9.62
CA THR A 81 -3.60 11.92 -10.42
C THR A 81 -3.02 10.56 -10.05
N THR A 82 -3.74 9.50 -10.40
CA THR A 82 -3.28 8.11 -10.26
C THR A 82 -2.02 7.80 -11.09
N ALA A 83 -1.83 8.53 -12.19
CA ALA A 83 -0.64 8.43 -13.03
C ALA A 83 0.59 9.00 -12.33
N ASP A 84 0.47 10.12 -11.61
CA ASP A 84 1.57 10.72 -10.85
C ASP A 84 2.12 9.74 -9.82
N VAL A 85 1.20 9.09 -9.10
CA VAL A 85 1.49 8.06 -8.12
C VAL A 85 2.36 6.96 -8.72
N THR A 86 1.88 6.38 -9.83
CA THR A 86 2.57 5.31 -10.54
C THR A 86 3.93 5.77 -11.08
N GLY A 87 4.03 7.01 -11.56
CA GLY A 87 5.27 7.61 -12.04
C GLY A 87 6.32 7.72 -10.94
N VAL A 88 5.94 8.20 -9.74
CA VAL A 88 6.88 8.31 -8.62
C VAL A 88 7.38 6.94 -8.17
N LEU A 89 6.50 5.94 -8.09
CA LEU A 89 6.92 4.58 -7.75
C LEU A 89 7.89 3.97 -8.74
N ARG A 90 7.74 4.27 -10.04
CA ARG A 90 8.66 3.79 -11.08
C ARG A 90 10.05 4.41 -10.96
N THR A 91 10.14 5.64 -10.44
CA THR A 91 11.42 6.30 -10.18
C THR A 91 12.08 5.86 -8.87
N MET A 92 11.33 5.26 -7.96
CA MET A 92 11.84 4.81 -6.66
C MET A 92 12.39 3.40 -6.73
N ARG A 93 13.45 3.13 -5.96
CA ARG A 93 14.01 1.80 -5.85
C ARG A 93 13.24 0.98 -4.81
N ALA A 94 13.17 -0.33 -5.03
CA ALA A 94 12.57 -1.23 -4.05
C ALA A 94 13.40 -1.21 -2.75
N GLY A 95 12.75 -0.97 -1.61
CA GLY A 95 13.39 -0.86 -0.30
C GLY A 95 13.93 0.53 0.05
N GLU A 96 13.58 1.56 -0.71
CA GLU A 96 13.88 2.95 -0.38
C GLU A 96 12.79 3.55 0.50
N ASN A 97 13.18 4.39 1.48
CA ASN A 97 12.23 5.08 2.35
C ASN A 97 11.27 5.94 1.51
N LEU A 98 9.97 5.68 1.68
CA LEU A 98 8.92 6.37 0.96
C LEU A 98 8.04 7.15 1.94
N ILE A 99 7.95 8.46 1.72
CA ILE A 99 7.15 9.36 2.54
C ILE A 99 5.90 9.74 1.74
N ALA A 100 4.72 9.43 2.27
CA ALA A 100 3.45 9.83 1.70
C ALA A 100 2.73 10.80 2.66
N VAL A 101 2.12 11.84 2.11
CA VAL A 101 1.28 12.76 2.89
C VAL A 101 -0.16 12.59 2.41
N VAL A 102 -1.02 12.18 3.33
CA VAL A 102 -2.44 11.94 3.07
C VAL A 102 -3.31 12.85 3.91
N ASN A 103 -4.52 13.14 3.43
CA ASN A 103 -5.59 13.72 4.22
C ASN A 103 -6.52 12.59 4.67
N ARG A 104 -6.58 12.34 5.98
CA ARG A 104 -7.48 11.37 6.60
C ARG A 104 -8.55 12.12 7.37
N GLY A 105 -9.74 12.26 6.77
CA GLY A 105 -10.89 12.90 7.41
C GLY A 105 -10.69 14.38 7.78
N GLY A 106 -9.99 15.14 6.93
CA GLY A 106 -9.67 16.56 7.15
C GLY A 106 -8.35 16.80 7.87
N LYS A 107 -7.64 15.75 8.29
CA LYS A 107 -6.34 15.85 8.96
C LYS A 107 -5.22 15.38 8.05
N THR A 108 -4.18 16.19 7.91
CA THR A 108 -2.97 15.79 7.19
C THR A 108 -2.14 14.82 8.04
N VAL A 109 -1.96 13.60 7.53
CA VAL A 109 -1.16 12.54 8.14
C VAL A 109 0.02 12.24 7.24
N THR A 110 1.22 12.26 7.81
CA THR A 110 2.43 11.83 7.11
C THR A 110 2.71 10.38 7.45
N LEU A 111 2.80 9.57 6.40
CA LEU A 111 3.05 8.14 6.44
C LEU A 111 4.42 7.87 5.85
N GLN A 112 5.16 6.94 6.46
CA GLN A 112 6.50 6.57 6.02
C GLN A 112 6.61 5.05 5.98
N ALA A 113 7.13 4.53 4.88
CA ALA A 113 7.50 3.14 4.73
C ALA A 113 9.02 3.05 4.58
N ALA A 114 9.63 2.07 5.24
CA ALA A 114 11.05 1.75 5.17
C ALA A 114 11.24 0.33 4.65
#